data_AF-A0A1V9ZYV3-F1
#
_entry.id   AF-A0A1V9ZYV3-F1
#
_cell.length_a   1.000
_cell.length_b   1.000
_cell.length_c   1.000
_cell.angle_alpha   90.00
_cell.angle_beta   90.00
_cell.angle_gamma   90.00
#
_symmetry.space_group_name_H-M   'P 1'
#
loop_
_entity.id
_entity.type
_entity.pdbx_description
1 polymer ?
#
loop_
_entity_poly.entity_id
_entity_poly.type
_entity_poly.pdbx_seq_one_letter_code
_entity_poly.pdbx_strand_id
1 'polypeptide(L)'
;MSPFGDYDYVASDLNARSAVESYTMNMTSMNHAMLMNSIKTLQENMPDTQILSIQSSISWQSKLWEQWRFDMQMYKRLRSNWDSNVLWFTLLATILMLCCCFTITYAVDTTLWTKVHFGAHLVCMMPSLNASVLDTTIETNVKVLSTVLMMGNYGIAFLVSLFLGIQCRYTRKKVMANPSNTDLTNVFVLPCYDMVWFVLLALSTYGIAITTGSLSIPTAYIYIHRGVFCFLLFLPVSWIQQLLPVLIIQKSISDGAVQRSILLSGIISIFLLVAIIPVKDHIPVLFIIYHIASIGLYTYVKFISFSRASFDYIYIVLVGSSLVGIIPSAMLLARSPNIHDDVYYDAYLITTVVENVIDSFTILAIMLTLRADTKYWLGIDYNSIHTKNPAQQYLRLIAEQGMASSFSTRTSVYDVHYMIEKFKRSMIAFSTLQLESAVAQGATSVVLKGSMQKTSRENVPVAIKIFTSLFVTQEEVFRFSKEITLNI
;
A
#
# COMPACT_ATOMS: atom_id res chain seq x y z
N MET A 1 57.74 -10.54 -23.05
CA MET A 1 57.35 -10.65 -21.62
C MET A 1 55.88 -11.04 -21.58
N SER A 2 55.65 -12.33 -21.37
CA SER A 2 54.34 -12.98 -21.27
C SER A 2 54.14 -13.34 -19.79
N PRO A 3 52.99 -13.02 -19.17
CA PRO A 3 52.68 -13.47 -17.82
C PRO A 3 51.56 -14.53 -17.89
N PHE A 4 51.88 -15.69 -18.45
CA PHE A 4 51.13 -16.92 -18.19
C PHE A 4 52.16 -17.98 -17.79
N GLY A 5 52.40 -18.04 -16.49
CA GLY A 5 53.22 -19.05 -15.83
C GLY A 5 52.54 -19.41 -14.52
N ASP A 6 52.51 -20.71 -14.25
CA ASP A 6 52.16 -21.39 -13.01
C ASP A 6 50.67 -21.51 -12.64
N TYR A 7 50.10 -22.68 -12.95
CA TYR A 7 49.32 -23.48 -12.00
C TYR A 7 49.26 -24.94 -12.50
N ASP A 8 50.37 -25.67 -12.32
CA ASP A 8 50.37 -27.14 -12.21
C ASP A 8 50.32 -27.46 -10.72
N TYR A 9 49.15 -27.88 -10.21
CA TYR A 9 48.94 -28.73 -9.02
C TYR A 9 47.44 -28.74 -8.71
N VAL A 10 46.70 -29.75 -9.21
CA VAL A 10 45.72 -30.59 -8.49
C VAL A 10 45.30 -31.69 -9.49
N ALA A 11 46.20 -32.64 -9.72
CA ALA A 11 45.89 -33.93 -10.33
C ALA A 11 45.69 -34.94 -9.19
N SER A 12 44.56 -34.85 -8.48
CA SER A 12 44.21 -35.84 -7.45
C SER A 12 42.70 -35.98 -7.17
N ASP A 13 41.82 -35.44 -8.03
CA ASP A 13 40.36 -35.49 -7.80
C ASP A 13 39.57 -36.26 -8.89
N LEU A 14 40.28 -36.94 -9.80
CA LEU A 14 39.69 -37.67 -10.93
C LEU A 14 39.10 -39.05 -10.56
N ASN A 15 39.19 -39.49 -9.30
CA ASN A 15 38.59 -40.76 -8.85
C ASN A 15 37.32 -40.58 -7.97
N ALA A 16 36.90 -39.35 -7.67
CA ALA A 16 35.64 -39.08 -6.97
C ALA A 16 34.46 -38.72 -7.91
N ARG A 17 34.72 -38.53 -9.22
CA ARG A 17 33.72 -38.09 -10.19
C ARG A 17 32.84 -39.19 -10.78
N SER A 18 33.29 -40.46 -10.78
CA SER A 18 32.49 -41.56 -11.35
C SER A 18 31.33 -42.03 -10.44
N ALA A 19 31.39 -41.77 -9.14
CA ALA A 19 30.32 -42.10 -8.20
C ALA A 19 29.23 -41.02 -8.11
N VAL A 20 29.54 -39.77 -8.48
CA VAL A 20 28.58 -38.65 -8.47
C VAL A 20 27.80 -38.58 -9.80
N GLU A 21 28.43 -38.91 -10.93
CA GLU A 21 27.76 -38.89 -12.25
C GLU A 21 26.63 -39.94 -12.36
N SER A 22 26.76 -41.08 -11.68
CA SER A 22 25.72 -42.13 -11.66
C SER A 22 24.51 -41.77 -10.79
N TYR A 23 24.67 -40.95 -9.75
CA TYR A 23 23.56 -40.46 -8.93
C TYR A 23 22.83 -39.27 -9.58
N THR A 24 23.55 -38.39 -10.28
CA THR A 24 22.93 -37.26 -11.01
C THR A 24 22.15 -37.71 -12.25
N MET A 25 22.61 -38.74 -12.99
CA MET A 25 21.87 -39.24 -14.16
C MET A 25 20.51 -39.83 -13.80
N ASN A 26 20.42 -40.55 -12.67
CA ASN A 26 19.15 -41.12 -12.20
C ASN A 26 18.17 -40.04 -11.72
N MET A 27 18.66 -38.98 -11.08
CA MET A 27 17.80 -37.86 -10.63
C MET A 27 17.31 -37.01 -11.81
N THR A 28 18.13 -36.80 -12.85
CA THR A 28 17.71 -36.10 -14.08
C THR A 28 16.69 -36.91 -14.88
N SER A 29 16.83 -38.24 -14.95
CA SER A 29 15.87 -39.12 -15.64
C SER A 29 14.51 -39.13 -14.94
N MET A 30 14.52 -39.20 -13.60
CA MET A 30 13.30 -39.27 -12.79
C MET A 30 12.55 -37.92 -12.79
N ASN A 31 13.27 -36.80 -12.78
CA ASN A 31 12.68 -35.47 -12.93
C ASN A 31 12.13 -35.24 -14.34
N HIS A 32 12.81 -35.74 -15.38
CA HIS A 32 12.33 -35.61 -16.76
C HIS A 32 11.06 -36.43 -17.02
N ALA A 33 10.97 -37.64 -16.43
CA ALA A 33 9.80 -38.51 -16.50
C ALA A 33 8.59 -37.95 -15.72
N MET A 34 8.81 -37.38 -14.53
CA MET A 34 7.73 -36.71 -13.78
C MET A 34 7.23 -35.45 -14.50
N LEU A 35 8.12 -34.67 -15.12
CA LEU A 35 7.75 -33.47 -15.88
C LEU A 35 6.88 -33.81 -17.10
N MET A 36 7.20 -34.89 -17.82
CA MET A 36 6.39 -35.39 -18.94
C MET A 36 4.99 -35.83 -18.51
N ASN A 37 4.85 -36.41 -17.31
CA ASN A 37 3.55 -36.82 -16.78
C ASN A 37 2.66 -35.61 -16.40
N SER A 38 3.23 -34.56 -15.80
CA SER A 38 2.46 -33.32 -15.53
C SER A 38 2.01 -32.61 -16.81
N ILE A 39 2.81 -32.67 -17.87
CA ILE A 39 2.47 -32.09 -19.18
C ILE A 39 1.31 -32.88 -19.83
N LYS A 40 1.35 -34.21 -19.76
CA LYS A 40 0.29 -35.06 -20.30
C LYS A 40 -1.06 -34.79 -19.63
N THR A 41 -1.06 -34.59 -18.30
CA THR A 41 -2.27 -34.22 -17.54
C THR A 41 -2.79 -32.80 -17.83
N LEU A 42 -1.94 -31.88 -18.28
CA LEU A 42 -2.34 -30.52 -18.68
C LEU A 42 -2.92 -30.48 -20.10
N GLN A 43 -2.40 -31.33 -20.99
CA GLN A 43 -2.83 -31.41 -22.38
C GLN A 43 -4.15 -32.18 -22.54
N GLU A 44 -4.44 -33.15 -21.65
CA GLU A 44 -5.69 -33.91 -21.62
C GLU A 44 -6.89 -33.13 -21.01
N ASN A 45 -6.65 -31.99 -20.36
CA ASN A 45 -7.70 -31.19 -19.67
C ASN A 45 -8.14 -29.92 -20.42
N MET A 46 -7.84 -29.79 -21.72
CA MET A 46 -8.38 -28.69 -22.54
C MET A 46 -9.76 -29.06 -23.11
N PRO A 47 -10.86 -28.36 -22.74
CA PRO A 47 -12.15 -28.59 -23.36
C PRO A 47 -12.21 -27.89 -24.72
N ASP A 48 -12.45 -28.66 -25.78
CA ASP A 48 -12.88 -28.15 -27.08
C ASP A 48 -14.18 -27.36 -26.88
N THR A 49 -14.14 -26.05 -27.07
CA THR A 49 -15.31 -25.18 -26.97
C THR A 49 -15.58 -24.52 -28.32
N GLN A 50 -16.31 -25.25 -29.16
CA GLN A 50 -17.31 -24.67 -30.04
C GLN A 50 -18.65 -24.74 -29.29
N ILE A 51 -19.37 -23.62 -29.19
CA ILE A 51 -20.82 -23.52 -29.44
C ILE A 51 -21.23 -22.04 -29.41
N LEU A 52 -22.01 -21.71 -30.43
CA LEU A 52 -22.60 -20.44 -30.77
C LEU A 52 -23.54 -19.85 -29.71
N SER A 53 -23.60 -18.52 -29.79
CA SER A 53 -24.72 -17.61 -29.48
C SER A 53 -26.06 -18.23 -29.08
N ILE A 54 -26.62 -17.74 -27.97
CA ILE A 54 -27.98 -17.18 -27.81
C ILE A 54 -28.05 -16.62 -26.39
N GLN A 55 -28.91 -15.60 -26.19
CA GLN A 55 -29.51 -15.16 -24.91
C GLN A 55 -29.10 -13.78 -24.38
N SER A 56 -29.44 -12.77 -25.17
CA SER A 56 -29.67 -11.40 -24.73
C SER A 56 -31.06 -11.25 -24.09
N SER A 57 -31.19 -11.48 -22.77
CA SER A 57 -32.29 -10.92 -21.95
C SER A 57 -32.12 -11.01 -20.43
N ILE A 58 -30.96 -11.41 -19.91
CA ILE A 58 -30.66 -11.49 -18.47
C ILE A 58 -29.64 -10.40 -18.11
N SER A 59 -30.04 -9.12 -18.13
CA SER A 59 -29.08 -8.00 -17.98
C SER A 59 -29.16 -7.24 -16.65
N TRP A 60 -30.15 -7.52 -15.80
CA TRP A 60 -30.31 -6.83 -14.50
C TRP A 60 -30.07 -7.73 -13.27
N GLN A 61 -30.52 -8.98 -13.29
CA GLN A 61 -30.22 -9.93 -12.19
C GLN A 61 -28.76 -10.40 -12.21
N SER A 62 -28.12 -10.51 -13.39
CA SER A 62 -26.70 -10.89 -13.48
C SER A 62 -25.78 -9.81 -12.91
N LYS A 63 -26.11 -8.51 -13.08
CA LYS A 63 -25.32 -7.41 -12.52
C LYS A 63 -25.33 -7.39 -11.00
N LEU A 64 -26.48 -7.64 -10.37
CA LEU A 64 -26.57 -7.79 -8.92
C LEU A 64 -25.79 -9.01 -8.43
N TRP A 65 -25.87 -10.13 -9.12
CA TRP A 65 -25.08 -11.33 -8.80
C TRP A 65 -23.57 -11.13 -8.99
N GLU A 66 -23.16 -10.39 -10.02
CA GLU A 66 -21.75 -10.02 -10.24
C GLU A 66 -21.26 -9.05 -9.15
N GLN A 67 -22.06 -8.07 -8.75
CA GLN A 67 -21.75 -7.17 -7.64
C GLN A 67 -21.57 -7.94 -6.31
N TRP A 68 -22.48 -8.86 -5.98
CA TRP A 68 -22.37 -9.72 -4.79
C TRP A 68 -21.15 -10.66 -4.86
N ARG A 69 -20.75 -11.09 -6.06
CA ARG A 69 -19.55 -11.89 -6.28
C ARG A 69 -18.28 -11.07 -6.03
N PHE A 70 -18.27 -9.78 -6.38
CA PHE A 70 -17.19 -8.84 -6.04
C PHE A 70 -17.07 -8.67 -4.52
N ASP A 71 -18.18 -8.50 -3.81
CA ASP A 71 -18.18 -8.34 -2.35
C ASP A 71 -17.62 -9.58 -1.63
N MET A 72 -17.98 -10.77 -2.10
CA MET A 72 -17.43 -12.03 -1.56
C MET A 72 -15.93 -12.20 -1.83
N GLN A 73 -15.41 -11.70 -2.95
CA GLN A 73 -13.97 -11.73 -3.23
C GLN A 73 -13.21 -10.73 -2.35
N MET A 74 -13.73 -9.52 -2.17
CA MET A 74 -13.11 -8.51 -1.30
C MET A 74 -13.07 -8.99 0.16
N TYR A 75 -14.18 -9.54 0.66
CA TYR A 75 -14.25 -10.09 2.01
C TYR A 75 -13.28 -11.27 2.22
N LYS A 76 -13.19 -12.19 1.25
CA LYS A 76 -12.22 -13.30 1.31
C LYS A 76 -10.78 -12.80 1.33
N ARG A 77 -10.43 -11.80 0.52
CA ARG A 77 -9.11 -11.17 0.52
C ARG A 77 -8.84 -10.48 1.85
N LEU A 78 -9.82 -9.72 2.38
CA LEU A 78 -9.70 -9.04 3.67
C LEU A 78 -9.40 -10.07 4.77
N ARG A 79 -10.21 -11.12 4.85
CA ARG A 79 -10.05 -12.19 5.85
C ARG A 79 -8.69 -12.89 5.74
N SER A 80 -8.21 -13.17 4.52
CA SER A 80 -6.90 -13.77 4.30
C SER A 80 -5.74 -12.84 4.68
N ASN A 81 -5.92 -11.52 4.58
CA ASN A 81 -4.94 -10.53 5.00
C ASN A 81 -5.05 -10.15 6.49
N TRP A 82 -6.08 -10.64 7.17
CA TRP A 82 -6.35 -10.43 8.60
C TRP A 82 -5.84 -11.57 9.49
N ASP A 83 -4.78 -12.25 9.07
CA ASP A 83 -4.17 -13.42 9.75
C ASP A 83 -3.00 -13.05 10.68
N SER A 84 -2.72 -11.76 10.94
CA SER A 84 -1.61 -11.32 11.80
C SER A 84 -2.10 -10.83 13.14
N ASN A 85 -1.45 -11.32 14.20
CA ASN A 85 -1.65 -10.82 15.57
C ASN A 85 -1.43 -9.31 15.66
N VAL A 86 -0.52 -8.74 14.87
CA VAL A 86 -0.22 -7.30 14.89
C VAL A 86 -1.42 -6.45 14.45
N LEU A 87 -2.20 -6.93 13.46
CA LEU A 87 -3.44 -6.26 13.03
C LEU A 87 -4.51 -6.33 14.11
N TRP A 88 -4.67 -7.49 14.76
CA TRP A 88 -5.61 -7.66 15.88
C TRP A 88 -5.25 -6.77 17.06
N PHE A 89 -3.97 -6.71 17.44
CA PHE A 89 -3.50 -5.81 18.50
C PHE A 89 -3.72 -4.35 18.13
N THR A 90 -3.50 -3.97 16.88
CA THR A 90 -3.74 -2.58 16.42
C THR A 90 -5.22 -2.25 16.45
N LEU A 91 -6.09 -3.13 15.95
CA LEU A 91 -7.55 -2.94 16.04
C LEU A 91 -8.00 -2.80 17.51
N LEU A 92 -7.52 -3.69 18.39
CA LEU A 92 -7.83 -3.62 19.82
C LEU A 92 -7.34 -2.31 20.43
N ALA A 93 -6.11 -1.87 20.10
CA ALA A 93 -5.56 -0.62 20.59
C ALA A 93 -6.36 0.60 20.09
N THR A 94 -6.81 0.60 18.83
CA THR A 94 -7.69 1.65 18.29
C THR A 94 -9.03 1.66 19.02
N ILE A 95 -9.67 0.51 19.24
CA ILE A 95 -10.95 0.43 19.97
C ILE A 95 -10.78 0.90 21.42
N LEU A 96 -9.72 0.46 22.11
CA LEU A 96 -9.43 0.90 23.48
C LEU A 96 -9.15 2.40 23.53
N MET A 97 -8.41 2.95 22.56
CA MET A 97 -8.17 4.39 22.45
C MET A 97 -9.48 5.16 22.28
N LEU A 98 -10.38 4.71 21.38
CA LEU A 98 -11.69 5.32 21.21
C LEU A 98 -12.48 5.29 22.53
N CYS A 99 -12.58 4.12 23.19
CA CYS A 99 -13.23 3.99 24.49
C CYS A 99 -12.64 4.94 25.53
N CYS A 100 -11.32 5.04 25.64
CA CYS A 100 -10.63 5.96 26.53
C CYS A 100 -10.94 7.44 26.21
N CYS A 101 -10.98 7.83 24.93
CA CYS A 101 -11.32 9.20 24.55
C CYS A 101 -12.74 9.59 24.98
N PHE A 102 -13.70 8.69 24.76
CA PHE A 102 -15.08 8.90 25.21
C PHE A 102 -15.20 8.94 26.74
N THR A 103 -14.51 8.04 27.46
CA THR A 103 -14.57 8.02 28.93
C THR A 103 -13.88 9.22 29.56
N ILE A 104 -12.71 9.63 29.08
CA ILE A 104 -11.98 10.82 29.57
C ILE A 104 -12.84 12.07 29.44
N THR A 105 -13.52 12.22 28.30
CA THR A 105 -14.40 13.37 28.07
C THR A 105 -15.56 13.43 29.07
N TYR A 106 -16.09 12.26 29.48
CA TYR A 106 -17.22 12.19 30.41
C TYR A 106 -16.79 12.22 31.90
N ALA A 107 -15.61 11.69 32.21
CA ALA A 107 -15.16 11.47 33.59
C ALA A 107 -14.37 12.64 34.18
N VAL A 108 -13.71 13.47 33.36
CA VAL A 108 -12.90 14.58 33.87
C VAL A 108 -13.81 15.79 34.11
N ASP A 109 -13.80 16.26 35.36
CA ASP A 109 -14.58 17.40 35.83
C ASP A 109 -14.39 18.62 34.92
N THR A 110 -15.50 19.26 34.54
CA THR A 110 -15.56 20.39 33.61
C THR A 110 -14.71 21.56 34.10
N THR A 111 -14.50 21.66 35.41
CA THR A 111 -13.66 22.70 36.05
C THR A 111 -12.19 22.64 35.61
N LEU A 112 -11.63 21.46 35.35
CA LEU A 112 -10.23 21.29 34.94
C LEU A 112 -9.98 21.79 33.51
N TRP A 113 -11.00 21.67 32.65
CA TRP A 113 -10.91 21.98 31.23
C TRP A 113 -10.98 23.48 30.92
N THR A 114 -11.54 24.28 31.82
CA THR A 114 -11.69 25.75 31.68
C THR A 114 -10.39 26.53 31.48
N LYS A 115 -9.23 25.92 31.74
CA LYS A 115 -7.91 26.54 31.55
C LYS A 115 -7.25 26.16 30.23
N VAL A 116 -7.86 25.29 29.43
CA VAL A 116 -7.25 24.68 28.24
C VAL A 116 -8.10 25.00 27.02
N HIS A 117 -7.47 25.53 25.97
CA HIS A 117 -8.19 25.95 24.77
C HIS A 117 -8.40 24.79 23.79
N PHE A 118 -9.56 24.13 23.87
CA PHE A 118 -9.92 23.04 22.95
C PHE A 118 -10.50 23.52 21.61
N GLY A 119 -10.41 22.66 20.60
CA GLY A 119 -11.09 22.86 19.32
C GLY A 119 -10.36 23.77 18.34
N ALA A 120 -9.04 23.92 18.44
CA ALA A 120 -8.25 24.68 17.47
C ALA A 120 -8.48 24.23 16.01
N HIS A 121 -8.63 22.92 15.78
CA HIS A 121 -8.96 22.37 14.46
C HIS A 121 -10.41 22.66 14.04
N LEU A 122 -11.33 22.79 14.99
CA LEU A 122 -12.72 23.19 14.71
C LEU A 122 -12.81 24.67 14.30
N VAL A 123 -11.94 25.52 14.84
CA VAL A 123 -11.86 26.93 14.40
C VAL A 123 -11.46 27.03 12.93
N CYS A 124 -10.64 26.09 12.46
CA CYS A 124 -10.16 26.08 11.08
C CYS A 124 -11.24 25.80 10.04
N MET A 125 -12.25 24.99 10.38
CA MET A 125 -13.34 24.71 9.45
C MET A 125 -14.44 25.78 9.50
N MET A 126 -14.39 26.73 10.44
CA MET A 126 -15.45 27.71 10.69
C MET A 126 -15.35 28.97 9.80
N PRO A 127 -16.47 29.48 9.26
CA PRO A 127 -16.49 30.74 8.50
C PRO A 127 -16.23 31.96 9.41
N SER A 128 -15.58 33.00 8.88
CA SER A 128 -15.16 34.19 9.63
C SER A 128 -16.32 34.98 10.25
N LEU A 129 -17.49 34.95 9.60
CA LEU A 129 -18.65 35.74 10.03
C LEU A 129 -19.24 35.29 11.38
N ASN A 130 -18.90 34.09 11.85
CA ASN A 130 -19.50 33.48 13.05
C ASN A 130 -18.54 33.44 14.26
N ALA A 131 -17.38 34.09 14.19
CA ALA A 131 -16.32 33.99 15.20
C ALA A 131 -16.73 34.52 16.59
N SER A 132 -17.67 35.47 16.66
CA SER A 132 -18.19 36.01 17.93
C SER A 132 -19.05 35.01 18.72
N VAL A 133 -19.57 33.96 18.07
CA VAL A 133 -20.37 32.90 18.73
C VAL A 133 -19.48 31.93 19.52
N LEU A 134 -18.17 31.89 19.22
CA LEU A 134 -17.22 30.96 19.82
C LEU A 134 -16.85 31.31 21.27
N ASP A 135 -16.89 32.60 21.62
CA ASP A 135 -16.48 33.12 22.94
C ASP A 135 -17.58 32.94 24.00
N THR A 136 -18.85 32.79 23.57
CA THR A 136 -20.02 32.74 24.44
C THR A 136 -20.63 31.35 24.58
N THR A 137 -20.36 30.45 23.64
CA THR A 137 -20.82 29.05 23.71
C THR A 137 -19.81 28.20 24.46
N ILE A 138 -20.06 28.09 25.77
CA ILE A 138 -19.60 27.08 26.74
C ILE A 138 -18.80 25.96 26.08
N GLU A 139 -17.59 25.69 26.59
CA GLU A 139 -16.74 24.54 26.28
C GLU A 139 -17.57 23.25 26.21
N THR A 140 -18.06 22.90 25.02
CA THR A 140 -18.88 21.71 24.87
C THR A 140 -17.96 20.49 25.01
N ASN A 141 -18.42 19.48 25.74
CA ASN A 141 -17.75 18.18 25.84
C ASN A 141 -17.34 17.62 24.46
N VAL A 142 -18.05 18.00 23.40
CA VAL A 142 -17.76 17.63 22.01
C VAL A 142 -16.46 18.26 21.48
N LYS A 143 -16.14 19.53 21.82
CA LYS A 143 -14.86 20.17 21.45
C LYS A 143 -13.68 19.45 22.09
N VAL A 144 -13.82 19.10 23.38
CA VAL A 144 -12.85 18.30 24.13
C VAL A 144 -12.68 16.94 23.48
N LEU A 145 -13.78 16.21 23.27
CA LEU A 145 -13.78 14.88 22.64
C LEU A 145 -13.09 14.89 21.27
N SER A 146 -13.43 15.84 20.41
CA SER A 146 -12.85 15.95 19.07
C SER A 146 -11.34 16.16 19.12
N THR A 147 -10.86 17.01 20.03
CA THR A 147 -9.42 17.26 20.22
C THR A 147 -8.70 16.04 20.80
N VAL A 148 -9.29 15.39 21.81
CA VAL A 148 -8.75 14.18 22.44
C VAL A 148 -8.71 13.01 21.46
N LEU A 149 -9.72 12.84 20.61
CA LEU A 149 -9.74 11.84 19.53
C LEU A 149 -8.61 12.10 18.52
N MET A 150 -8.42 13.35 18.10
CA MET A 150 -7.33 13.71 17.18
C MET A 150 -5.96 13.39 17.78
N MET A 151 -5.75 13.72 19.06
CA MET A 151 -4.52 13.33 19.79
C MET A 151 -4.38 11.80 19.92
N GLY A 152 -5.47 11.10 20.22
CA GLY A 152 -5.51 9.64 20.33
C GLY A 152 -5.15 8.94 19.02
N ASN A 153 -5.67 9.45 17.89
CA ASN A 153 -5.35 8.97 16.55
C ASN A 153 -3.85 9.09 16.25
N TYR A 154 -3.24 10.25 16.51
CA TYR A 154 -1.79 10.39 16.36
C TYR A 154 -1.01 9.54 17.36
N GLY A 155 -1.51 9.37 18.59
CA GLY A 155 -0.89 8.52 19.60
C GLY A 155 -0.81 7.05 19.16
N ILE A 156 -1.91 6.50 18.63
CA ILE A 156 -1.91 5.14 18.09
C ILE A 156 -1.02 5.05 16.84
N ALA A 157 -1.12 6.01 15.93
CA ALA A 157 -0.26 6.05 14.74
C ALA A 157 1.23 6.09 15.12
N PHE A 158 1.60 6.85 16.15
CA PHE A 158 2.96 6.93 16.70
C PHE A 158 3.42 5.56 17.24
N LEU A 159 2.63 4.94 18.13
CA LEU A 159 2.99 3.67 18.76
C LEU A 159 3.13 2.53 17.75
N VAL A 160 2.16 2.42 16.84
CA VAL A 160 2.16 1.39 15.78
C VAL A 160 3.33 1.60 14.83
N SER A 161 3.58 2.85 14.41
CA SER A 161 4.67 3.17 13.49
C SER A 161 6.05 2.94 14.12
N LEU A 162 6.21 3.24 15.41
CA LEU A 162 7.45 2.95 16.13
C LEU A 162 7.71 1.44 16.20
N PHE A 163 6.69 0.67 16.60
CA PHE A 163 6.79 -0.77 16.71
C PHE A 163 7.14 -1.41 15.36
N LEU A 164 6.40 -1.06 14.30
CA LEU A 164 6.62 -1.61 12.96
C LEU A 164 7.93 -1.14 12.34
N GLY A 165 8.33 0.12 12.56
CA GLY A 165 9.63 0.63 12.11
C GLY A 165 10.80 -0.14 12.73
N ILE A 166 10.75 -0.43 14.03
CA ILE A 166 11.75 -1.25 14.72
C ILE A 166 11.75 -2.68 14.18
N GLN A 167 10.59 -3.31 14.05
CA GLN A 167 10.45 -4.68 13.52
C GLN A 167 10.98 -4.80 12.09
N CYS A 168 10.64 -3.85 11.21
CA CYS A 168 11.12 -3.83 9.83
C CYS A 168 12.65 -3.69 9.79
N ARG A 169 13.22 -2.79 10.61
CA ARG A 169 14.67 -2.57 10.66
C ARG A 169 15.43 -3.76 11.24
N TYR A 170 14.87 -4.44 12.25
CA TYR A 170 15.43 -5.67 12.79
C TYR A 170 15.41 -6.79 11.74
N THR A 171 14.28 -6.96 11.07
CA THR A 171 14.14 -7.95 9.99
C THR A 171 15.12 -7.68 8.84
N ARG A 172 15.27 -6.41 8.43
CA ARG A 172 16.27 -6.00 7.43
C ARG A 172 17.68 -6.43 7.81
N LYS A 173 18.11 -6.15 9.05
CA LYS A 173 19.43 -6.54 9.55
C LYS A 173 19.61 -8.07 9.54
N LYS A 174 18.58 -8.81 9.96
CA LYS A 174 18.60 -10.29 9.97
C LYS A 174 18.74 -10.87 8.55
N VAL A 175 17.99 -10.34 7.59
CA VAL A 175 18.06 -10.78 6.17
C VAL A 175 19.41 -10.45 5.54
N MET A 176 19.97 -9.27 5.83
CA MET A 176 21.31 -8.89 5.35
C MET A 176 22.42 -9.75 5.95
N ALA A 177 22.26 -10.18 7.21
CA ALA A 177 23.22 -11.03 7.90
C ALA A 177 23.18 -12.50 7.45
N ASN A 178 22.04 -13.02 6.99
CA ASN A 178 21.90 -14.42 6.57
C ASN A 178 21.05 -14.58 5.29
N PRO A 179 21.65 -14.47 4.09
CA PRO A 179 20.92 -14.39 2.82
C PRO A 179 20.38 -15.72 2.27
N SER A 180 20.83 -16.86 2.78
CA SER A 180 20.47 -18.19 2.24
C SER A 180 19.37 -18.92 3.02
N ASN A 181 18.97 -18.44 4.21
CA ASN A 181 18.13 -19.20 5.14
C ASN A 181 17.03 -18.37 5.85
N THR A 182 16.60 -17.25 5.27
CA THR A 182 15.50 -16.45 5.84
C THR A 182 14.17 -16.78 5.19
N ASP A 183 13.35 -17.55 5.90
CA ASP A 183 11.94 -17.76 5.61
C ASP A 183 11.15 -16.47 5.93
N LEU A 184 10.84 -15.69 4.88
CA LEU A 184 10.08 -14.44 4.96
C LEU A 184 8.56 -14.63 4.80
N THR A 185 8.07 -15.87 4.68
CA THR A 185 6.61 -16.14 4.62
C THR A 185 5.87 -15.63 5.85
N ASN A 186 6.56 -15.59 7.00
CA ASN A 186 6.04 -15.11 8.28
C ASN A 186 6.24 -13.60 8.53
N VAL A 187 6.88 -12.87 7.61
CA VAL A 187 7.15 -11.44 7.80
C VAL A 187 5.92 -10.61 7.46
N PHE A 188 5.55 -9.75 8.41
CA PHE A 188 4.32 -8.96 8.33
C PHE A 188 4.32 -7.93 7.18
N VAL A 189 5.44 -7.23 6.97
CA VAL A 189 5.62 -6.16 5.97
C VAL A 189 7.07 -6.18 5.46
N LEU A 190 7.29 -5.89 4.17
CA LEU A 190 8.65 -5.87 3.60
C LEU A 190 9.57 -4.87 4.33
N PRO A 191 10.86 -5.19 4.50
CA PRO A 191 11.76 -4.32 5.26
C PRO A 191 12.04 -2.96 4.59
N CYS A 192 11.76 -2.81 3.28
CA CYS A 192 11.88 -1.53 2.56
C CYS A 192 10.82 -0.49 2.94
N TYR A 193 9.75 -0.89 3.64
CA TYR A 193 8.77 0.05 4.19
C TYR A 193 9.20 0.62 5.55
N ASP A 194 10.40 0.30 6.05
CA ASP A 194 10.93 0.88 7.29
C ASP A 194 10.85 2.42 7.27
N MET A 195 11.24 3.04 6.15
CA MET A 195 11.16 4.48 5.93
C MET A 195 9.73 5.01 5.99
N VAL A 196 8.74 4.28 5.47
CA VAL A 196 7.33 4.68 5.53
C VAL A 196 6.87 4.77 6.98
N TRP A 197 7.20 3.77 7.80
CA TRP A 197 6.87 3.78 9.22
C TRP A 197 7.59 4.90 9.99
N PHE A 198 8.86 5.18 9.69
CA PHE A 198 9.56 6.32 10.32
C PHE A 198 8.99 7.68 9.91
N VAL A 199 8.50 7.83 8.68
CA VAL A 199 7.80 9.04 8.26
C VAL A 199 6.47 9.18 8.96
N LEU A 200 5.67 8.11 9.06
CA LEU A 200 4.42 8.12 9.83
C LEU A 200 4.67 8.45 11.30
N LEU A 201 5.76 7.94 11.89
CA LEU A 201 6.19 8.29 13.24
C LEU A 201 6.49 9.79 13.38
N ALA A 202 7.26 10.35 12.45
CA ALA A 202 7.60 11.77 12.44
C ALA A 202 6.36 12.66 12.26
N LEU A 203 5.45 12.30 11.34
CA LEU A 203 4.20 13.03 11.11
C LEU A 203 3.25 12.93 12.31
N SER A 204 3.18 11.78 12.96
CA SER A 204 2.38 11.61 14.18
C SER A 204 2.97 12.42 15.34
N THR A 205 4.30 12.46 15.48
CA THR A 205 4.98 13.30 16.50
C THR A 205 4.71 14.78 16.24
N TYR A 206 4.81 15.21 14.99
CA TYR A 206 4.48 16.57 14.57
C TYR A 206 3.00 16.90 14.85
N GLY A 207 2.07 16.00 14.53
CA GLY A 207 0.65 16.15 14.83
C GLY A 207 0.36 16.29 16.32
N ILE A 208 0.97 15.44 17.17
CA ILE A 208 0.86 15.53 18.64
C ILE A 208 1.41 16.88 19.13
N ALA A 209 2.58 17.29 18.65
CA ALA A 209 3.24 18.52 19.10
C ALA A 209 2.41 19.77 18.74
N ILE A 210 1.92 19.88 17.50
CA ILE A 210 1.10 21.02 17.07
C ILE A 210 -0.27 21.02 17.76
N THR A 211 -0.91 19.85 17.90
CA THR A 211 -2.21 19.75 18.59
C THR A 211 -2.07 20.14 20.06
N THR A 212 -1.08 19.60 20.76
CA THR A 212 -0.81 19.93 22.18
C THR A 212 -0.40 21.39 22.33
N GLY A 213 0.41 21.92 21.42
CA GLY A 213 0.80 23.33 21.40
C GLY A 213 -0.42 24.25 21.21
N SER A 214 -1.38 23.86 20.37
CA SER A 214 -2.61 24.64 20.15
C SER A 214 -3.48 24.77 21.40
N LEU A 215 -3.41 23.81 22.32
CA LEU A 215 -4.13 23.86 23.61
C LEU A 215 -3.67 25.00 24.51
N SER A 216 -2.43 25.46 24.34
CA SER A 216 -1.81 26.52 25.15
C SER A 216 -2.04 27.92 24.58
N ILE A 217 -2.63 28.03 23.39
CA ILE A 217 -2.77 29.30 22.67
C ILE A 217 -4.24 29.74 22.72
N PRO A 218 -4.54 31.00 23.09
CA PRO A 218 -5.90 31.51 23.08
C PRO A 218 -6.54 31.37 21.69
N THR A 219 -7.79 30.92 21.65
CA THR A 219 -8.58 30.74 20.41
C THR A 219 -8.66 32.02 19.58
N ALA A 220 -8.75 33.19 20.25
CA ALA A 220 -8.73 34.49 19.58
C ALA A 220 -7.44 34.73 18.78
N TYR A 221 -6.28 34.30 19.29
CA TYR A 221 -5.01 34.41 18.58
C TYR A 221 -4.94 33.45 17.39
N ILE A 222 -5.41 32.21 17.58
CA ILE A 222 -5.53 31.22 16.50
C ILE A 222 -6.41 31.77 15.38
N TYR A 223 -7.50 32.44 15.70
CA TYR A 223 -8.41 33.03 14.73
C TYR A 223 -7.76 34.12 13.86
N ILE A 224 -7.00 35.05 14.46
CA ILE A 224 -6.28 36.11 13.74
C ILE A 224 -5.31 35.52 12.71
N HIS A 225 -4.60 34.45 13.10
CA HIS A 225 -3.61 33.76 12.28
C HIS A 225 -4.12 32.45 11.67
N ARG A 226 -5.45 32.31 11.49
CA ARG A 226 -6.10 31.03 11.15
C ARG A 226 -5.47 30.31 9.96
N GLY A 227 -5.18 30.99 8.86
CA GLY A 227 -4.62 30.35 7.67
C GLY A 227 -3.34 29.56 7.95
N VAL A 228 -2.44 30.10 8.80
CA VAL A 228 -1.18 29.44 9.18
C VAL A 228 -1.45 28.29 10.15
N PHE A 229 -2.28 28.49 11.17
CA PHE A 229 -2.61 27.42 12.13
C PHE A 229 -3.32 26.25 11.46
N CYS A 230 -4.24 26.51 10.54
CA CYS A 230 -4.94 25.47 9.79
C CYS A 230 -4.02 24.73 8.85
N PHE A 231 -3.11 25.43 8.17
CA PHE A 231 -2.05 24.77 7.42
C PHE A 231 -1.24 23.81 8.32
N LEU A 232 -0.76 24.29 9.48
CA LEU A 232 0.07 23.50 10.38
C LEU A 232 -0.68 22.30 10.99
N LEU A 233 -1.94 22.47 11.37
CA LEU A 233 -2.79 21.43 11.98
C LEU A 233 -3.18 20.32 11.00
N PHE A 234 -3.50 20.66 9.76
CA PHE A 234 -3.99 19.67 8.76
C PHE A 234 -2.89 19.07 7.89
N LEU A 235 -1.68 19.65 7.88
CA LEU A 235 -0.52 19.09 7.17
C LEU A 235 -0.19 17.62 7.52
N PRO A 236 -0.16 17.18 8.80
CA PRO A 236 0.16 15.79 9.12
C PRO A 236 -0.91 14.84 8.58
N VAL A 237 -2.19 15.16 8.77
CA VAL A 237 -3.31 14.34 8.28
C VAL A 237 -3.24 14.21 6.77
N SER A 238 -3.11 15.35 6.08
CA SER A 238 -3.02 15.36 4.63
C SER A 238 -1.85 14.52 4.13
N TRP A 239 -0.66 14.69 4.71
CA TRP A 239 0.52 13.94 4.28
C TRP A 239 0.35 12.43 4.50
N ILE A 240 -0.18 12.01 5.65
CA ILE A 240 -0.47 10.60 5.92
C ILE A 240 -1.43 10.03 4.87
N GLN A 241 -2.51 10.76 4.56
CA GLN A 241 -3.52 10.34 3.57
C GLN A 241 -2.96 10.27 2.14
N GLN A 242 -2.06 11.18 1.75
CA GLN A 242 -1.46 11.19 0.41
C GLN A 242 -0.29 10.22 0.24
N LEU A 243 0.35 9.77 1.33
CA LEU A 243 1.56 8.95 1.26
C LEU A 243 1.33 7.61 0.54
N LEU A 244 0.29 6.87 0.91
CA LEU A 244 0.07 5.52 0.38
C LEU A 244 -0.44 5.52 -1.07
N PRO A 245 -1.39 6.37 -1.49
CA PRO A 245 -1.76 6.50 -2.89
C PRO A 245 -0.55 6.78 -3.78
N VAL A 246 0.33 7.70 -3.39
CA VAL A 246 1.55 8.03 -4.14
C VAL A 246 2.54 6.86 -4.18
N LEU A 247 2.67 6.12 -3.07
CA LEU A 247 3.51 4.93 -2.99
C LEU A 247 3.03 3.81 -3.92
N ILE A 248 1.72 3.57 -3.99
CA ILE A 248 1.12 2.52 -4.83
C ILE A 248 1.28 2.81 -6.33
N ILE A 249 1.31 4.09 -6.74
CA ILE A 249 1.59 4.48 -8.13
C ILE A 249 3.02 4.08 -8.55
N GLN A 250 3.97 3.99 -7.61
CA GLN A 250 5.34 3.63 -7.97
C GLN A 250 5.41 2.20 -8.52
N LYS A 251 6.13 2.05 -9.63
CA LYS A 251 6.38 0.74 -10.27
C LYS A 251 7.33 -0.16 -9.47
N SER A 252 8.02 0.36 -8.46
CA SER A 252 9.00 -0.37 -7.64
C SER A 252 8.88 0.03 -6.16
N ILE A 253 9.38 -0.81 -5.26
CA ILE A 253 9.51 -0.51 -3.82
C ILE A 253 10.99 -0.47 -3.41
N SER A 254 11.83 0.08 -4.28
CA SER A 254 13.21 0.37 -3.89
C SER A 254 13.23 1.50 -2.85
N ASP A 255 14.28 1.57 -2.01
CA ASP A 255 14.46 2.66 -1.04
C ASP A 255 14.33 4.05 -1.71
N GLY A 256 14.89 4.19 -2.92
CA GLY A 256 14.77 5.42 -3.71
C GLY A 256 13.34 5.72 -4.18
N ALA A 257 12.56 4.70 -4.56
CA ALA A 257 11.15 4.88 -4.92
C ALA A 257 10.29 5.27 -3.71
N VAL A 258 10.57 4.67 -2.55
CA VAL A 258 9.91 5.02 -1.27
C VAL A 258 10.22 6.47 -0.90
N GLN A 259 11.49 6.90 -0.95
CA GLN A 259 11.89 8.29 -0.70
C GLN A 259 11.22 9.29 -1.64
N ARG A 260 11.17 8.98 -2.94
CA ARG A 260 10.44 9.83 -3.91
C ARG A 260 8.95 9.91 -3.60
N SER A 261 8.35 8.82 -3.14
CA SER A 261 6.93 8.80 -2.78
C SER A 261 6.66 9.69 -1.57
N ILE A 262 7.51 9.60 -0.55
CA ILE A 262 7.46 10.47 0.65
C ILE A 262 7.59 11.94 0.26
N LEU A 263 8.55 12.28 -0.59
CA LEU A 263 8.78 13.65 -1.03
C LEU A 263 7.59 14.17 -1.86
N LEU A 264 7.12 13.38 -2.83
CA LEU A 264 6.04 13.78 -3.72
C LEU A 264 4.71 13.91 -2.97
N SER A 265 4.40 12.99 -2.04
CA SER A 265 3.20 13.11 -1.20
C SER A 265 3.26 14.37 -0.32
N GLY A 266 4.44 14.70 0.23
CA GLY A 266 4.64 15.94 0.99
C GLY A 266 4.43 17.19 0.16
N ILE A 267 4.98 17.22 -1.07
CA ILE A 267 4.76 18.33 -2.01
C ILE A 267 3.27 18.47 -2.36
N ILE A 268 2.57 17.36 -2.62
CA ILE A 268 1.13 17.37 -2.90
C ILE A 268 0.35 17.92 -1.70
N SER A 269 0.63 17.46 -0.48
CA SER A 269 -0.03 17.96 0.73
C SER A 269 0.23 19.44 0.99
N ILE A 270 1.48 19.90 0.80
CA ILE A 270 1.81 21.33 0.91
C ILE A 270 1.06 22.13 -0.15
N PHE A 271 1.05 21.68 -1.41
CA PHE A 271 0.38 22.38 -2.50
C PHE A 271 -1.15 22.45 -2.29
N LEU A 272 -1.76 21.38 -1.80
CA LEU A 272 -3.19 21.37 -1.50
C LEU A 272 -3.55 22.31 -0.34
N LEU A 273 -2.68 22.43 0.68
CA LEU A 273 -2.97 23.24 1.87
C LEU A 273 -2.46 24.68 1.78
N VAL A 274 -1.46 25.00 0.94
CA VAL A 274 -0.88 26.37 0.88
C VAL A 274 -1.92 27.42 0.49
N ALA A 275 -2.94 27.03 -0.28
CA ALA A 275 -4.05 27.90 -0.67
C ALA A 275 -4.85 28.44 0.53
N ILE A 276 -4.81 27.75 1.69
CA ILE A 276 -5.50 28.14 2.93
C ILE A 276 -4.84 29.38 3.57
N ILE A 277 -3.55 29.61 3.34
CA ILE A 277 -2.79 30.70 3.98
C ILE A 277 -3.32 32.09 3.56
N PRO A 278 -3.42 32.42 2.25
CA PRO A 278 -3.88 33.75 1.83
C PRO A 278 -5.40 33.92 1.88
N VAL A 279 -6.18 32.85 1.68
CA VAL A 279 -7.64 32.94 1.49
C VAL A 279 -8.41 32.60 2.76
N LYS A 280 -8.23 33.45 3.77
CA LYS A 280 -8.80 33.25 5.11
C LYS A 280 -10.34 33.09 5.09
N ASP A 281 -11.06 33.87 4.29
CA ASP A 281 -12.54 33.87 4.31
C ASP A 281 -13.18 32.70 3.58
N HIS A 282 -12.43 31.97 2.75
CA HIS A 282 -12.95 30.84 1.97
C HIS A 282 -12.33 29.49 2.39
N ILE A 283 -11.81 29.40 3.61
CA ILE A 283 -11.24 28.15 4.13
C ILE A 283 -12.20 26.96 4.02
N PRO A 284 -13.51 27.07 4.35
CA PRO A 284 -14.44 25.94 4.19
C PRO A 284 -14.58 25.48 2.73
N VAL A 285 -14.57 26.42 1.77
CA VAL A 285 -14.60 26.09 0.33
C VAL A 285 -13.33 25.35 -0.08
N LEU A 286 -12.17 25.78 0.42
CA LEU A 286 -10.90 25.12 0.17
C LEU A 286 -10.85 23.70 0.75
N PHE A 287 -11.44 23.46 1.93
CA PHE A 287 -11.57 22.10 2.47
C PHE A 287 -12.46 21.20 1.61
N ILE A 288 -13.58 21.72 1.09
CA ILE A 288 -14.40 20.96 0.13
C ILE A 288 -13.60 20.61 -1.13
N ILE A 289 -12.89 21.59 -1.69
CA ILE A 289 -12.03 21.38 -2.87
C ILE A 289 -10.93 20.34 -2.55
N TYR A 290 -10.30 20.42 -1.38
CA TYR A 290 -9.29 19.47 -0.91
C TYR A 290 -9.83 18.04 -0.89
N HIS A 291 -10.99 17.80 -0.30
CA HIS A 291 -11.57 16.46 -0.22
C HIS A 291 -12.04 15.96 -1.60
N ILE A 292 -12.63 16.82 -2.43
CA ILE A 292 -13.01 16.45 -3.82
C ILE A 292 -11.77 16.09 -4.64
N ALA A 293 -10.71 16.89 -4.57
CA ALA A 293 -9.45 16.62 -5.26
C ALA A 293 -8.80 15.32 -4.76
N SER A 294 -8.85 15.08 -3.45
CA SER A 294 -8.37 13.84 -2.82
C SER A 294 -9.14 12.61 -3.32
N ILE A 295 -10.48 12.67 -3.33
CA ILE A 295 -11.33 11.60 -3.90
C ILE A 295 -10.98 11.36 -5.37
N GLY A 296 -10.80 12.43 -6.15
CA GLY A 296 -10.38 12.36 -7.54
C GLY A 296 -9.04 11.64 -7.70
N LEU A 297 -8.04 11.98 -6.87
CA LEU A 297 -6.75 11.31 -6.85
C LEU A 297 -6.88 9.82 -6.45
N TYR A 298 -7.60 9.50 -5.38
CA TYR A 298 -7.76 8.11 -4.93
C TYR A 298 -8.45 7.25 -6.00
N THR A 299 -9.47 7.81 -6.65
CA THR A 299 -10.19 7.18 -7.77
C THR A 299 -9.29 7.01 -8.99
N TYR A 300 -8.48 8.03 -9.31
CA TYR A 300 -7.49 7.98 -10.37
C TYR A 300 -6.45 6.88 -10.12
N VAL A 301 -5.90 6.79 -8.90
CA VAL A 301 -4.98 5.73 -8.52
C VAL A 301 -5.67 4.38 -8.67
N LYS A 302 -6.90 4.25 -8.14
CA LYS A 302 -7.64 2.99 -8.14
C LYS A 302 -7.89 2.44 -9.55
N PHE A 303 -8.47 3.27 -10.42
CA PHE A 303 -9.01 2.82 -11.71
C PHE A 303 -8.12 3.12 -12.91
N ILE A 304 -7.34 4.20 -12.88
CA ILE A 304 -6.56 4.64 -14.05
C ILE A 304 -5.10 4.18 -13.96
N SER A 305 -4.49 4.25 -12.78
CA SER A 305 -3.08 3.85 -12.60
C SER A 305 -2.86 2.34 -12.55
N PHE A 306 -3.88 1.53 -12.87
CA PHE A 306 -3.90 0.07 -12.70
C PHE A 306 -3.36 -0.35 -11.32
N SER A 307 -3.85 0.33 -10.26
CA SER A 307 -3.40 0.04 -8.90
C SER A 307 -3.55 -1.43 -8.57
N ARG A 308 -2.57 -1.93 -7.80
CA ARG A 308 -2.59 -3.29 -7.27
C ARG A 308 -3.85 -3.50 -6.44
N ALA A 309 -4.33 -4.75 -6.38
CA ALA A 309 -5.48 -5.13 -5.57
C ALA A 309 -5.30 -4.80 -4.07
N SER A 310 -4.06 -4.60 -3.61
CA SER A 310 -3.73 -4.15 -2.25
C SER A 310 -4.33 -2.78 -1.87
N PHE A 311 -4.66 -1.92 -2.86
CA PHE A 311 -5.18 -0.56 -2.61
C PHE A 311 -6.66 -0.52 -2.19
N ASP A 312 -7.41 -1.62 -2.33
CA ASP A 312 -8.86 -1.65 -2.05
C ASP A 312 -9.21 -1.19 -0.62
N TYR A 313 -8.43 -1.62 0.37
CA TYR A 313 -8.72 -1.35 1.78
C TYR A 313 -8.58 0.12 2.13
N ILE A 314 -7.44 0.71 1.77
CA ILE A 314 -7.20 2.12 2.05
C ILE A 314 -8.08 3.04 1.20
N TYR A 315 -8.41 2.64 -0.03
CA TYR A 315 -9.32 3.40 -0.89
C TYR A 315 -10.67 3.64 -0.20
N ILE A 316 -11.27 2.61 0.40
CA ILE A 316 -12.57 2.73 1.09
C ILE A 316 -12.47 3.71 2.26
N VAL A 317 -11.42 3.59 3.09
CA VAL A 317 -11.25 4.46 4.25
C VAL A 317 -10.96 5.89 3.85
N LEU A 318 -10.08 6.12 2.86
CA LEU A 318 -9.74 7.47 2.40
C LEU A 318 -10.91 8.18 1.70
N VAL A 319 -11.66 7.47 0.86
CA VAL A 319 -12.88 8.01 0.24
C VAL A 319 -13.95 8.24 1.29
N GLY A 320 -14.16 7.31 2.22
CA GLY A 320 -15.11 7.46 3.32
C GLY A 320 -14.80 8.66 4.20
N SER A 321 -13.55 8.80 4.65
CA SER A 321 -13.04 9.96 5.40
C SER A 321 -13.26 11.25 4.62
N SER A 322 -12.89 11.28 3.33
CA SER A 322 -13.06 12.48 2.50
C SER A 322 -14.53 12.86 2.26
N LEU A 323 -15.42 11.88 2.08
CA LEU A 323 -16.85 12.14 1.93
C LEU A 323 -17.45 12.72 3.22
N VAL A 324 -17.05 12.20 4.38
CA VAL A 324 -17.51 12.72 5.67
C VAL A 324 -16.91 14.10 5.94
N GLY A 325 -15.64 14.35 5.63
CA GLY A 325 -14.99 15.66 5.81
C GLY A 325 -15.55 16.79 4.95
N ILE A 326 -16.23 16.48 3.83
CA ILE A 326 -16.98 17.48 3.05
C ILE A 326 -18.18 18.02 3.84
N ILE A 327 -18.84 17.17 4.64
CA ILE A 327 -20.11 17.49 5.29
C ILE A 327 -19.97 18.69 6.25
N PRO A 328 -19.02 18.71 7.22
CA PRO A 328 -18.84 19.85 8.12
C PRO A 328 -18.69 21.19 7.38
N SER A 329 -17.83 21.21 6.35
CA SER A 329 -17.56 22.41 5.56
C SER A 329 -18.78 22.86 4.74
N ALA A 330 -19.52 21.91 4.16
CA ALA A 330 -20.73 22.20 3.39
C ALA A 330 -21.87 22.72 4.29
N MET A 331 -22.07 22.13 5.47
CA MET A 331 -23.08 22.57 6.43
C MET A 331 -22.81 24.00 6.91
N LEU A 332 -21.54 24.34 7.14
CA LEU A 332 -21.16 25.68 7.56
C LEU A 332 -21.33 26.74 6.46
N LEU A 333 -21.16 26.37 5.19
CA LEU A 333 -21.44 27.27 4.05
C LEU A 333 -22.94 27.43 3.76
N ALA A 334 -23.73 26.37 4.00
CA ALA A 334 -25.18 26.40 3.80
C ALA A 334 -25.91 27.23 4.89
N ARG A 335 -25.23 27.52 6.01
CA ARG A 335 -25.81 28.29 7.11
C ARG A 335 -26.06 29.74 6.68
N SER A 336 -27.30 30.19 6.83
CA SER A 336 -27.67 31.60 6.68
C SER A 336 -27.06 32.44 7.80
N PRO A 337 -26.41 33.58 7.51
CA PRO A 337 -25.80 34.44 8.53
C PRO A 337 -26.82 35.09 9.47
N ASN A 338 -28.11 35.11 9.10
CA ASN A 338 -29.17 35.78 9.86
C ASN A 338 -29.94 34.85 10.81
N ILE A 339 -29.62 33.55 10.84
CA ILE A 339 -30.34 32.57 11.65
C ILE A 339 -29.37 31.93 12.65
N HIS A 340 -29.60 32.20 13.94
CA HIS A 340 -28.96 31.49 15.04
C HIS A 340 -29.59 30.10 15.21
N ASP A 341 -29.35 29.20 14.25
CA ASP A 341 -29.75 27.81 14.38
C ASP A 341 -28.66 27.02 15.10
N ASP A 342 -28.90 26.68 16.36
CA ASP A 342 -28.02 25.82 17.17
C ASP A 342 -27.90 24.40 16.55
N VAL A 343 -28.93 23.95 15.84
CA VAL A 343 -29.00 22.62 15.21
C VAL A 343 -27.88 22.39 14.18
N TYR A 344 -27.56 23.38 13.34
CA TYR A 344 -26.49 23.24 12.34
C TYR A 344 -25.11 23.19 13.01
N TYR A 345 -24.94 23.90 14.13
CA TYR A 345 -23.69 23.91 14.87
C TYR A 345 -23.45 22.57 15.56
N ASP A 346 -24.46 22.00 16.19
CA ASP A 346 -24.38 20.67 16.80
C ASP A 346 -24.11 19.58 15.76
N ALA A 347 -24.79 19.64 14.61
CA ALA A 347 -24.56 18.70 13.53
C ALA A 347 -23.13 18.82 12.94
N TYR A 348 -22.60 20.03 12.82
CA TYR A 348 -21.20 20.27 12.46
C TYR A 348 -20.22 19.62 13.45
N LEU A 349 -20.45 19.80 14.76
CA LEU A 349 -19.60 19.22 15.79
C LEU A 349 -19.65 17.68 15.78
N ILE A 350 -20.85 17.11 15.67
CA ILE A 350 -21.05 15.65 15.62
C ILE A 350 -20.40 15.05 14.38
N THR A 351 -20.59 15.65 13.21
CA THR A 351 -19.99 15.15 11.96
C THR A 351 -18.47 15.19 11.99
N THR A 352 -17.87 16.21 12.61
CA THR A 352 -16.41 16.27 12.82
C THR A 352 -15.91 15.18 13.78
N VAL A 353 -16.69 14.82 14.82
CA VAL A 353 -16.34 13.68 15.68
C VAL A 353 -16.41 12.37 14.91
N VAL A 354 -17.43 12.18 14.06
CA VAL A 354 -17.56 11.00 13.21
C VAL A 354 -16.38 10.88 12.24
N GLU A 355 -15.94 11.99 11.64
CA GLU A 355 -14.73 12.03 10.80
C GLU A 355 -13.50 11.54 11.56
N ASN A 356 -13.25 12.07 12.77
CA ASN A 356 -12.14 11.64 13.61
C ASN A 356 -12.20 10.15 13.99
N VAL A 357 -13.40 9.60 14.19
CA VAL A 357 -13.59 8.16 14.44
C VAL A 357 -13.24 7.35 13.20
N ILE A 358 -13.64 7.78 12.00
CA ILE A 358 -13.26 7.11 10.75
C ILE A 358 -11.75 7.17 10.55
N ASP A 359 -11.15 8.34 10.79
CA ASP A 359 -9.71 8.55 10.66
C ASP A 359 -8.89 7.67 11.60
N SER A 360 -9.44 7.25 12.73
CA SER A 360 -8.79 6.30 13.66
C SER A 360 -8.48 4.94 13.02
N PHE A 361 -9.23 4.55 11.98
CA PHE A 361 -9.01 3.32 11.23
C PHE A 361 -8.01 3.48 10.08
N THR A 362 -7.53 4.70 9.80
CA THR A 362 -6.58 4.96 8.71
C THR A 362 -5.29 4.16 8.88
N ILE A 363 -4.74 4.11 10.10
CA ILE A 363 -3.50 3.35 10.37
C ILE A 363 -3.68 1.85 10.10
N LEU A 364 -4.86 1.31 10.44
CA LEU A 364 -5.19 -0.08 10.20
C LEU A 364 -5.34 -0.36 8.70
N ALA A 365 -5.97 0.56 7.96
CA ALA A 365 -6.08 0.48 6.51
C ALA A 365 -4.70 0.53 5.83
N ILE A 366 -3.80 1.41 6.29
CA ILE A 366 -2.40 1.47 5.84
C ILE A 366 -1.70 0.11 6.07
N MET A 367 -1.82 -0.46 7.27
CA MET A 367 -1.23 -1.75 7.59
C MET A 367 -1.75 -2.88 6.69
N LEU A 368 -3.06 -2.94 6.47
CA LEU A 368 -3.68 -3.94 5.59
C LEU A 368 -3.21 -3.80 4.16
N THR A 369 -3.17 -2.57 3.64
CA THR A 369 -2.69 -2.31 2.28
C THR A 369 -1.21 -2.65 2.13
N LEU A 370 -0.33 -2.23 3.05
CA LEU A 370 1.10 -2.57 2.99
C LEU A 370 1.37 -4.06 3.13
N ARG A 371 0.56 -4.76 3.92
CA ARG A 371 0.64 -6.22 4.04
C ARG A 371 0.18 -6.93 2.77
N ALA A 372 -0.95 -6.52 2.21
CA ALA A 372 -1.43 -7.04 0.94
C ALA A 372 -0.41 -6.77 -0.19
N ASP A 373 0.21 -5.59 -0.19
CA ASP A 373 1.28 -5.25 -1.13
C ASP A 373 2.50 -6.15 -0.91
N THR A 374 2.89 -6.39 0.35
CA THR A 374 3.97 -7.33 0.68
C THR A 374 3.70 -8.74 0.14
N LYS A 375 2.51 -9.30 0.36
CA LYS A 375 2.14 -10.63 -0.16
C LYS A 375 2.13 -10.65 -1.70
N TYR A 376 1.66 -9.57 -2.33
CA TYR A 376 1.69 -9.39 -3.77
C TYR A 376 3.12 -9.44 -4.32
N TRP A 377 4.06 -8.71 -3.73
CA TRP A 377 5.45 -8.67 -4.18
C TRP A 377 6.23 -9.95 -3.90
N LEU A 378 5.88 -10.66 -2.83
CA LEU A 378 6.43 -11.99 -2.54
C LEU A 378 5.82 -13.09 -3.43
N GLY A 379 4.77 -12.80 -4.19
CA GLY A 379 4.07 -13.77 -5.03
C GLY A 379 3.18 -14.76 -4.26
N ILE A 380 2.96 -14.53 -2.95
CA ILE A 380 2.19 -15.39 -2.03
C ILE A 380 0.71 -14.93 -1.96
N ASP A 381 0.27 -14.05 -2.87
CA ASP A 381 -1.11 -13.55 -2.87
C ASP A 381 -2.14 -14.67 -3.12
N TYR A 382 -3.29 -14.58 -2.47
CA TYR A 382 -4.37 -15.57 -2.52
C TYR A 382 -4.88 -15.80 -3.97
N ASN A 383 -4.76 -14.77 -4.82
CA ASN A 383 -5.10 -14.90 -6.23
C ASN A 383 -4.10 -15.81 -6.98
N SER A 384 -2.79 -15.75 -6.69
CA SER A 384 -1.79 -16.60 -7.36
C SER A 384 -1.96 -18.09 -7.02
N ILE A 385 -2.48 -18.39 -5.83
CA ILE A 385 -2.71 -19.76 -5.36
C ILE A 385 -3.92 -20.42 -6.05
N HIS A 386 -4.91 -19.62 -6.47
CA HIS A 386 -6.15 -20.09 -7.09
C HIS A 386 -6.34 -19.67 -8.56
N THR A 387 -5.30 -19.14 -9.21
CA THR A 387 -5.37 -18.85 -10.64
C THR A 387 -5.50 -20.14 -11.43
N LYS A 388 -6.58 -20.25 -12.20
CA LYS A 388 -6.76 -21.31 -13.21
C LYS A 388 -5.92 -21.09 -14.46
N ASN A 389 -5.06 -20.07 -14.49
CA ASN A 389 -4.21 -19.80 -15.66
C ASN A 389 -3.07 -20.85 -15.67
N PRO A 390 -3.03 -21.75 -16.67
CA PRO A 390 -2.07 -22.84 -16.73
C PRO A 390 -0.62 -22.35 -16.75
N ALA A 391 -0.35 -21.15 -17.29
CA ALA A 391 1.00 -20.59 -17.32
C ALA A 391 1.48 -20.08 -15.94
N GLN A 392 0.57 -19.50 -15.14
CA GLN A 392 0.88 -19.10 -13.76
C GLN A 392 1.00 -20.33 -12.86
N GLN A 393 0.18 -21.35 -13.09
CA GLN A 393 0.27 -22.63 -12.40
C GLN A 393 1.58 -23.37 -12.75
N TYR A 394 2.02 -23.31 -14.00
CA TYR A 394 3.31 -23.87 -14.45
C TYR A 394 4.51 -23.15 -13.83
N LEU A 395 4.50 -21.81 -13.79
CA LEU A 395 5.55 -21.03 -13.10
C LEU A 395 5.62 -21.35 -11.61
N ARG A 396 4.46 -21.56 -10.98
CA ARG A 396 4.36 -21.99 -9.58
C ARG A 396 4.96 -23.39 -9.38
N LEU A 397 4.62 -24.35 -10.24
CA LEU A 397 5.18 -25.71 -10.17
C LEU A 397 6.70 -25.72 -10.35
N ILE A 398 7.25 -24.88 -11.25
CA ILE A 398 8.70 -24.73 -11.43
C ILE A 398 9.36 -24.14 -10.17
N ALA A 399 8.70 -23.18 -9.51
CA ALA A 399 9.17 -22.57 -8.27
C ALA A 399 9.08 -23.56 -7.08
N GLU A 400 8.00 -24.31 -6.96
CA GLU A 400 7.79 -25.33 -5.91
C GLU A 400 8.75 -26.53 -6.08
N GLN A 401 9.12 -26.89 -7.31
CA GLN A 401 10.10 -27.94 -7.62
C GLN A 401 11.57 -27.47 -7.47
N GLY A 402 11.82 -26.23 -7.04
CA GLY A 402 13.16 -25.70 -6.82
C GLY A 402 14.00 -25.50 -8.09
N MET A 403 13.39 -25.60 -9.28
CA MET A 403 14.07 -25.48 -10.59
C MET A 403 14.24 -24.04 -11.08
N ALA A 404 13.34 -23.15 -10.68
CA ALA A 404 13.72 -21.77 -10.42
C ALA A 404 14.23 -21.81 -8.98
N SER A 405 15.55 -21.89 -8.81
CA SER A 405 16.19 -22.00 -7.48
C SER A 405 15.47 -21.06 -6.54
N SER A 406 15.00 -21.60 -5.41
CA SER A 406 14.46 -20.87 -4.26
C SER A 406 14.79 -19.39 -4.40
N PHE A 407 13.84 -18.57 -4.84
CA PHE A 407 14.08 -17.13 -4.99
C PHE A 407 14.63 -16.70 -3.64
N SER A 408 15.97 -16.52 -3.56
CA SER A 408 16.57 -16.09 -2.31
C SER A 408 15.82 -14.82 -2.00
N THR A 409 15.33 -14.74 -0.79
CA THR A 409 14.53 -13.61 -0.37
C THR A 409 15.28 -12.28 -0.55
N ARG A 410 16.62 -12.34 -0.63
CA ARG A 410 17.48 -11.26 -1.09
C ARG A 410 17.32 -10.93 -2.58
N THR A 411 17.33 -11.93 -3.46
CA THR A 411 17.15 -11.70 -4.90
C THR A 411 15.75 -11.19 -5.25
N SER A 412 14.68 -11.68 -4.62
CA SER A 412 13.32 -11.17 -4.90
C SER A 412 13.03 -9.79 -4.31
N VAL A 413 13.50 -9.49 -3.09
CA VAL A 413 13.15 -8.25 -2.37
C VAL A 413 14.16 -7.10 -2.61
N TYR A 414 15.44 -7.39 -2.83
CA TYR A 414 16.45 -6.34 -2.99
C TYR A 414 17.01 -6.29 -4.40
N ASP A 415 17.44 -7.42 -4.97
CA ASP A 415 18.13 -7.40 -6.26
C ASP A 415 17.15 -7.17 -7.42
N VAL A 416 15.96 -7.77 -7.38
CA VAL A 416 14.88 -7.54 -8.36
C VAL A 416 14.36 -6.12 -8.26
N HIS A 417 14.11 -5.57 -7.06
CA HIS A 417 13.64 -4.18 -6.93
C HIS A 417 14.70 -3.15 -7.34
N TYR A 418 15.98 -3.42 -7.06
CA TYR A 418 17.09 -2.61 -7.57
C TYR A 418 17.19 -2.69 -9.10
N MET A 419 17.06 -3.89 -9.69
CA MET A 419 17.02 -4.06 -11.14
C MET A 419 15.81 -3.33 -11.75
N ILE A 420 14.62 -3.43 -11.15
CA ILE A 420 13.43 -2.69 -11.59
C ILE A 420 13.70 -1.19 -11.57
N GLU A 421 14.30 -0.65 -10.52
CA GLU A 421 14.58 0.78 -10.45
C GLU A 421 15.64 1.21 -11.48
N LYS A 422 16.74 0.45 -11.61
CA LYS A 422 17.85 0.75 -12.52
C LYS A 422 17.44 0.65 -13.99
N PHE A 423 16.58 -0.30 -14.32
CA PHE A 423 16.11 -0.55 -15.69
C PHE A 423 14.65 -0.13 -15.91
N LYS A 424 14.06 0.73 -15.07
CA LYS A 424 12.61 1.08 -15.10
C LYS A 424 12.07 1.60 -16.44
N ARG A 425 12.94 2.14 -17.30
CA ARG A 425 12.58 2.60 -18.66
C ARG A 425 12.46 1.44 -19.66
N SER A 426 13.13 0.33 -19.38
CA SER A 426 13.22 -0.85 -20.25
C SER A 426 12.53 -2.08 -19.63
N MET A 427 12.15 -2.02 -18.36
CA MET A 427 11.53 -3.14 -17.65
C MET A 427 10.01 -3.12 -17.79
N ILE A 428 9.48 -4.24 -18.26
CA ILE A 428 8.04 -4.47 -18.43
C ILE A 428 7.42 -4.77 -17.06
N ALA A 429 6.27 -4.16 -16.75
CA ALA A 429 5.51 -4.50 -15.56
C ALA A 429 4.88 -5.90 -15.75
N PHE A 430 5.38 -6.91 -15.05
CA PHE A 430 4.85 -8.29 -15.14
C PHE A 430 3.36 -8.40 -14.79
N SER A 431 2.82 -7.44 -14.04
CA SER A 431 1.38 -7.34 -13.75
C SER A 431 0.52 -7.05 -14.97
N THR A 432 1.10 -6.41 -15.99
CA THR A 432 0.44 -6.11 -17.28
C THR A 432 0.60 -7.24 -18.28
N LEU A 433 1.33 -8.29 -17.90
CA LEU A 433 1.74 -9.36 -18.79
C LEU A 433 0.84 -10.58 -18.55
N GLN A 434 0.01 -10.87 -19.53
CA GLN A 434 -0.88 -12.01 -19.55
C GLN A 434 -0.20 -13.15 -20.30
N LEU A 435 0.20 -14.18 -19.57
CA LEU A 435 0.76 -15.40 -20.16
C LEU A 435 -0.38 -16.25 -20.73
N GLU A 436 -0.22 -16.67 -21.98
CA GLU A 436 -1.20 -17.48 -22.73
C GLU A 436 -0.77 -18.95 -22.77
N SER A 437 0.43 -19.23 -23.27
CA SER A 437 0.90 -20.60 -23.49
C SER A 437 2.43 -20.69 -23.52
N ALA A 438 2.97 -21.88 -23.27
CA ALA A 438 4.37 -22.17 -23.56
C ALA A 438 4.52 -22.46 -25.06
N VAL A 439 5.48 -21.81 -25.72
CA VAL A 439 5.73 -21.95 -27.16
C VAL A 439 6.91 -22.87 -27.42
N ALA A 440 7.96 -22.77 -26.62
CA ALA A 440 9.17 -23.56 -26.79
C ALA A 440 9.88 -23.78 -25.45
N GLN A 441 10.55 -24.92 -25.32
CA GLN A 441 11.41 -25.24 -24.18
C GLN A 441 12.78 -25.62 -24.70
N GLY A 442 13.81 -24.94 -24.22
CA GLY A 442 15.21 -25.28 -24.43
C GLY A 442 15.84 -25.81 -23.14
N ALA A 443 17.07 -26.32 -23.25
CA ALA A 443 17.81 -26.89 -22.12
C ALA A 443 17.98 -25.91 -20.94
N THR A 444 18.09 -24.61 -21.23
CA THR A 444 18.39 -23.55 -20.25
C THR A 444 17.32 -22.48 -20.13
N SER A 445 16.23 -22.59 -20.89
CA SER A 445 15.18 -21.56 -20.90
C SER A 445 13.84 -22.05 -21.45
N VAL A 446 12.75 -21.46 -20.99
CA VAL A 446 11.40 -21.66 -21.54
C VAL A 446 10.95 -20.36 -22.21
N VAL A 447 10.36 -20.47 -23.40
CA VAL A 447 9.74 -19.35 -24.12
C VAL A 447 8.23 -19.45 -23.98
N LEU A 448 7.62 -18.42 -23.42
CA LEU A 448 6.19 -18.28 -23.24
C LEU A 448 5.64 -17.23 -24.21
N LYS A 449 4.47 -17.51 -24.76
CA LYS A 449 3.64 -16.51 -25.44
C LYS A 449 2.80 -15.80 -24.39
N GLY A 450 2.73 -14.49 -24.51
CA GLY A 450 1.80 -13.68 -23.76
C GLY A 450 1.34 -12.47 -24.54
N SER A 451 0.53 -11.66 -23.88
CA SER A 451 0.18 -10.32 -24.32
C SER A 451 0.48 -9.34 -23.19
N MET A 452 1.02 -8.19 -23.55
CA MET A 452 1.32 -7.10 -22.64
C MET A 452 0.26 -6.02 -22.83
N GLN A 453 -0.44 -5.69 -21.75
CA GLN A 453 -1.43 -4.64 -21.73
C GLN A 453 -0.72 -3.27 -21.67
N LYS A 454 -0.64 -2.59 -22.82
CA LYS A 454 0.05 -1.28 -22.94
C LYS A 454 -0.88 -0.12 -22.55
N THR A 455 -2.18 -0.26 -22.84
CA THR A 455 -3.28 0.63 -22.44
C THR A 455 -4.56 -0.18 -22.24
N SER A 456 -5.63 0.41 -21.68
CA SER A 456 -6.93 -0.27 -21.42
C SER A 456 -7.58 -0.94 -22.65
N ARG A 457 -7.09 -0.70 -23.87
CA ARG A 457 -7.67 -1.22 -25.12
C ARG A 457 -6.69 -1.92 -26.04
N GLU A 458 -5.39 -1.93 -25.74
CA GLU A 458 -4.37 -2.45 -26.66
C GLU A 458 -3.45 -3.45 -25.96
N ASN A 459 -3.62 -4.70 -26.35
CA ASN A 459 -2.78 -5.82 -25.94
C ASN A 459 -1.73 -6.06 -27.03
N VAL A 460 -0.46 -5.90 -26.68
CA VAL A 460 0.66 -6.15 -27.60
C VAL A 460 1.13 -7.59 -27.40
N PRO A 461 1.15 -8.45 -28.43
CA PRO A 461 1.67 -9.80 -28.29
C PRO A 461 3.17 -9.76 -27.96
N VAL A 462 3.60 -10.54 -26.96
CA VAL A 462 4.99 -10.62 -26.49
C VAL A 462 5.43 -12.06 -26.36
N ALA A 463 6.70 -12.32 -26.67
CA ALA A 463 7.36 -13.59 -26.37
C ALA A 463 8.31 -13.38 -25.19
N ILE A 464 8.22 -14.24 -24.19
CA ILE A 464 8.93 -14.09 -22.91
C ILE A 464 9.83 -15.29 -22.74
N LYS A 465 11.14 -15.06 -22.74
CA LYS A 465 12.14 -16.09 -22.52
C LYS A 465 12.59 -16.07 -21.06
N ILE A 466 12.31 -17.14 -20.32
CA ILE A 466 12.67 -17.32 -18.91
C ILE A 466 13.84 -18.28 -18.85
N PHE A 467 14.96 -17.84 -18.28
CA PHE A 467 16.14 -18.68 -18.07
C PHE A 467 16.00 -19.47 -16.77
N THR A 468 16.35 -20.76 -16.78
CA THR A 468 16.36 -21.60 -15.58
C THR A 468 17.72 -21.49 -14.89
N SER A 469 17.70 -21.23 -13.58
CA SER A 469 18.91 -20.98 -12.78
C SER A 469 19.77 -22.24 -12.56
N LEU A 470 19.28 -23.41 -12.96
CA LEU A 470 20.01 -24.69 -12.87
C LEU A 470 21.21 -24.76 -13.82
N PHE A 471 21.17 -24.03 -14.93
CA PHE A 471 22.18 -24.13 -16.00
C PHE A 471 22.77 -22.79 -16.43
N VAL A 472 22.23 -21.67 -15.94
CA VAL A 472 22.69 -20.32 -16.31
C VAL A 472 23.02 -19.54 -15.05
N THR A 473 24.27 -19.11 -14.94
CA THR A 473 24.75 -18.30 -13.83
C THR A 473 24.26 -16.85 -13.95
N GLN A 474 24.17 -16.14 -12.83
CA GLN A 474 23.71 -14.75 -12.80
C GLN A 474 24.60 -13.82 -13.65
N GLU A 475 25.90 -14.11 -13.74
CA GLU A 475 26.85 -13.38 -14.58
C GLU A 475 26.61 -13.58 -16.09
N GLU A 476 26.20 -14.78 -16.50
CA GLU A 476 25.86 -15.07 -17.90
C GLU A 476 24.57 -14.34 -18.31
N VAL A 477 23.54 -14.36 -17.46
CA VAL A 477 22.31 -13.58 -17.70
C VAL A 477 22.64 -12.09 -17.80
N PHE A 478 23.52 -11.58 -16.94
CA PHE A 478 23.94 -10.17 -16.99
C PHE A 478 24.71 -9.83 -18.26
N ARG A 479 25.63 -10.70 -18.71
CA ARG A 479 26.33 -10.52 -20.01
C ARG A 479 25.35 -10.52 -21.18
N PHE A 480 24.44 -11.49 -21.23
CA PHE A 480 23.42 -11.55 -22.28
C PHE A 480 22.51 -10.32 -22.29
N SER A 481 22.03 -9.86 -21.13
CA SER A 481 21.24 -8.63 -21.05
C SER A 481 22.03 -7.41 -21.49
N LYS A 482 23.31 -7.30 -21.12
CA LYS A 482 24.17 -6.19 -21.54
C LYS A 482 24.41 -6.19 -23.05
N GLU A 483 24.64 -7.36 -23.64
CA GLU A 483 24.85 -7.53 -25.09
C GLU A 483 23.58 -7.22 -25.89
N ILE A 484 22.42 -7.68 -25.42
CA ILE A 484 21.12 -7.36 -26.05
C ILE A 484 20.79 -5.86 -25.94
N THR A 485 21.13 -5.22 -24.82
CA THR A 485 20.88 -3.77 -24.61
C THR A 485 21.81 -2.89 -25.45
N LEU A 486 23.02 -3.37 -25.79
CA LEU A 486 23.96 -2.65 -26.65
C LEU A 486 23.66 -2.82 -28.15
N ASN A 487 22.86 -3.81 -28.53
CA ASN A 487 22.48 -4.13 -29.90
C ASN A 487 21.08 -3.63 -30.31
N ILE A 488 20.41 -2.85 -29.45
CA ILE A 488 19.18 -2.08 -29.76
C ILE A 488 19.57 -0.60 -29.76
#